data_AF-A0A556U5X0-F1
#
_entry.id   AF-A0A556U5X0-F1
#
_cell.length_a   1.000
_cell.length_b   1.000
_cell.length_c   1.000
_cell.angle_alpha   90.00
_cell.angle_beta   90.00
_cell.angle_gamma   90.00
#
_symmetry.space_group_name_H-M   'P 1'
#
loop_
_entity.id
_entity.type
_entity.pdbx_description
1 polymer ?
#
loop_
_entity_poly.entity_id
_entity_poly.type
_entity_poly.pdbx_seq_one_letter_code
_entity_poly.pdbx_strand_id
1 'polypeptide(L)'
;MILVEAGLYIGSVSDLKDPVALKHTGITHILSVDSEQPELHTGFHTKFVHALDDSSTDLLSKLDSCVQFISDALKTSSLSSPSSPSSLSTSSVLVHCHAGQSRSAAIITAYLMKTHKLSAQQAYTKLQHIKPDVQMNEEFLDQLTLYEAMNCELDVSSVLYKQFRLKKVTEKYPELKNLPRDVFAADPAQSHSVEPVYRCRKCRRTLFRHSSILSHCVGSGAAAFSHKRPSAGQPAGDQSQCTSYFIEPVQWMEEALLGVMDGQLLCPKCSAKLGSFNWYGEQCSCGRWVTPAFQMHKNRVDEIKHISVAALK
;
A
#
# COMPACT_ATOMS: atom_id res chain seq x y z
N MET A 1 -2.11 -29.74 -1.55
CA MET A 1 -2.25 -28.68 -2.58
C MET A 1 -3.55 -28.87 -3.34
N ILE A 2 -4.21 -27.77 -3.74
CA ILE A 2 -5.49 -27.75 -4.46
C ILE A 2 -5.31 -26.91 -5.72
N LEU A 3 -5.85 -27.39 -6.85
CA LEU A 3 -5.85 -26.66 -8.13
C LEU A 3 -6.85 -25.50 -8.06
N VAL A 4 -6.39 -24.28 -8.33
CA VAL A 4 -7.22 -23.06 -8.37
C VAL A 4 -7.71 -22.79 -9.79
N GLU A 5 -6.78 -22.80 -10.75
CA GLU A 5 -7.05 -22.72 -12.19
C GLU A 5 -5.91 -23.41 -12.95
N ALA A 6 -5.99 -23.51 -14.27
CA ALA A 6 -5.00 -24.22 -15.07
C ALA A 6 -3.57 -23.76 -14.74
N GLY A 7 -2.76 -24.67 -14.19
CA GLY A 7 -1.37 -24.43 -13.79
C GLY A 7 -1.17 -23.71 -12.45
N LEU A 8 -2.22 -23.28 -11.74
CA LEU A 8 -2.10 -22.55 -10.47
C LEU A 8 -2.65 -23.38 -9.30
N TYR A 9 -1.81 -23.59 -8.28
CA TYR A 9 -2.14 -24.37 -7.10
C TYR A 9 -1.97 -23.54 -5.82
N ILE A 10 -2.83 -23.79 -4.84
CA ILE A 10 -2.71 -23.28 -3.46
C ILE A 10 -2.36 -24.44 -2.51
N GLY A 11 -1.46 -24.20 -1.56
CA GLY A 11 -1.02 -25.24 -0.63
C GLY A 11 -0.55 -24.74 0.73
N SER A 12 -0.09 -25.70 1.53
CA SER A 12 0.51 -25.53 2.86
C SER A 12 1.99 -25.93 2.85
N VAL A 13 2.72 -25.64 3.92
CA VAL A 13 4.14 -26.04 4.05
C VAL A 13 4.32 -27.57 3.98
N SER A 14 3.31 -28.34 4.38
CA SER A 14 3.33 -29.80 4.29
C SER A 14 3.42 -30.31 2.86
N ASP A 15 2.91 -29.55 1.87
CA ASP A 15 2.98 -29.92 0.45
C ASP A 15 4.42 -29.90 -0.09
N LEU A 16 5.34 -29.19 0.58
CA LEU A 16 6.74 -29.13 0.19
C LEU A 16 7.56 -30.38 0.55
N LYS A 17 7.03 -31.22 1.46
CA LYS A 17 7.74 -32.41 1.97
C LYS A 17 7.82 -33.56 0.95
N ASP A 18 7.01 -33.50 -0.10
CA ASP A 18 6.98 -34.51 -1.16
C ASP A 18 7.38 -33.90 -2.52
N PRO A 19 8.69 -33.81 -2.81
CA PRO A 19 9.15 -33.27 -4.10
C PRO A 19 8.76 -34.14 -5.29
N VAL A 20 8.44 -35.42 -5.08
CA VAL A 20 8.00 -36.32 -6.16
C VAL A 20 6.58 -35.97 -6.56
N ALA A 21 5.69 -35.73 -5.59
CA ALA A 21 4.34 -35.26 -5.85
C ALA A 21 4.33 -33.91 -6.58
N LEU A 22 5.16 -32.95 -6.16
CA LEU A 22 5.29 -31.64 -6.83
C LEU A 22 5.72 -31.79 -8.30
N LYS A 23 6.71 -32.64 -8.58
CA LYS A 23 7.15 -32.89 -9.96
C LYS A 23 6.09 -33.62 -10.78
N HIS A 24 5.40 -34.58 -10.17
CA HIS A 24 4.33 -35.34 -10.83
C HIS A 24 3.15 -34.46 -11.23
N THR A 25 2.82 -33.43 -10.44
CA THR A 25 1.80 -32.42 -10.79
C THR A 25 2.30 -31.32 -11.73
N GLY A 26 3.55 -31.40 -12.19
CA GLY A 26 4.14 -30.43 -13.11
C GLY A 26 4.46 -29.08 -12.46
N ILE A 27 4.58 -29.02 -11.12
CA ILE A 27 5.03 -27.80 -10.44
C ILE A 27 6.47 -27.52 -10.86
N THR A 28 6.69 -26.31 -11.34
CA THR A 28 8.00 -25.78 -11.74
C THR A 28 8.37 -24.54 -10.94
N HIS A 29 7.36 -23.82 -10.44
CA HIS A 29 7.51 -22.58 -9.69
C HIS A 29 6.87 -22.69 -8.31
N ILE A 30 7.54 -22.17 -7.27
CA ILE A 30 7.04 -22.15 -5.89
C ILE A 30 7.14 -20.73 -5.34
N LEU A 31 5.98 -20.17 -4.97
CA LEU A 31 5.87 -18.91 -4.25
C LEU A 31 5.56 -19.20 -2.79
N SER A 32 6.56 -18.99 -1.93
CA SER A 32 6.47 -19.17 -0.48
C SER A 32 6.18 -17.85 0.20
N VAL A 33 5.03 -17.75 0.88
CA VAL A 33 4.63 -16.57 1.66
C VAL A 33 4.48 -16.96 3.12
N ASP A 34 5.58 -16.88 3.87
CA ASP A 34 5.65 -17.43 5.23
C ASP A 34 6.59 -16.65 6.14
N SER A 35 6.66 -17.01 7.42
CA SER A 35 7.57 -16.40 8.40
C SER A 35 9.02 -16.85 8.20
N GLU A 36 9.22 -18.04 7.63
CA GLU A 36 10.54 -18.63 7.41
C GLU A 36 10.67 -19.14 5.98
N GLN A 37 11.88 -18.99 5.42
CA GLN A 37 12.17 -19.51 4.10
C GLN A 37 12.27 -21.05 4.17
N PRO A 38 11.47 -21.81 3.41
CA PRO A 38 11.54 -23.25 3.46
C PRO A 38 12.81 -23.78 2.80
N GLU A 39 13.35 -24.87 3.33
CA GLU A 39 14.37 -25.67 2.66
C GLU A 39 13.71 -26.44 1.52
N LEU A 40 14.10 -26.12 0.28
CA LEU A 40 13.53 -26.72 -0.93
C LEU A 40 14.60 -27.52 -1.68
N HIS A 41 14.18 -28.65 -2.26
CA HIS A 41 15.02 -29.42 -3.17
C HIS A 41 15.35 -28.61 -4.44
N THR A 42 16.50 -28.89 -5.04
CA THR A 42 16.92 -28.25 -6.29
C THR A 42 15.98 -28.59 -7.45
N GLY A 43 15.80 -27.63 -8.37
CA GLY A 43 15.01 -27.83 -9.60
C GLY A 43 13.66 -27.10 -9.67
N PHE A 44 13.33 -26.26 -8.69
CA PHE A 44 12.19 -25.33 -8.75
C PHE A 44 12.66 -23.88 -8.87
N HIS A 45 11.92 -23.06 -9.62
CA HIS A 45 12.06 -21.62 -9.57
C HIS A 45 11.31 -21.09 -8.35
N THR A 46 11.99 -20.43 -7.43
CA THR A 46 11.39 -20.07 -6.14
C THR A 46 11.36 -18.56 -5.93
N LYS A 47 10.34 -18.09 -5.23
CA LYS A 47 10.25 -16.74 -4.69
C LYS A 47 9.77 -16.83 -3.25
N PHE A 48 10.53 -16.24 -2.34
CA PHE A 48 10.16 -16.14 -0.92
C PHE A 48 9.71 -14.71 -0.59
N VAL A 49 8.61 -14.61 0.14
CA VAL A 49 8.09 -13.37 0.70
C VAL A 49 7.88 -13.59 2.19
N HIS A 50 8.68 -12.91 3.01
CA HIS A 50 8.52 -12.93 4.45
C HIS A 50 7.20 -12.25 4.85
N ALA A 51 6.30 -12.98 5.50
CA ALA A 51 5.01 -12.50 5.95
C ALA A 51 4.52 -13.29 7.18
N LEU A 52 4.17 -12.58 8.24
CA LEU A 52 3.45 -13.15 9.37
C LEU A 52 1.94 -13.20 9.06
N ASP A 53 1.20 -14.05 9.76
CA ASP A 53 -0.25 -14.17 9.60
C ASP A 53 -0.99 -13.29 10.61
N ASP A 54 -0.61 -12.01 10.65
CA ASP A 54 -1.14 -11.06 11.62
C ASP A 54 -1.40 -9.69 10.99
N SER A 55 -2.08 -8.86 11.77
CA SER A 55 -2.50 -7.52 11.38
C SER A 55 -1.34 -6.58 11.09
N SER A 56 -0.12 -6.84 11.56
CA SER A 56 1.04 -5.96 11.35
C SER A 56 1.65 -6.10 9.95
N THR A 57 1.40 -7.21 9.27
CA THR A 57 2.04 -7.53 7.99
C THR A 57 1.54 -6.65 6.84
N ASP A 58 2.47 -6.00 6.15
CA ASP A 58 2.25 -5.30 4.87
C ASP A 58 2.45 -6.27 3.71
N LEU A 59 1.35 -6.90 3.28
CA LEU A 59 1.31 -7.74 2.09
C LEU A 59 0.99 -6.94 0.84
N LEU A 60 0.26 -5.82 0.97
CA LEU A 60 -0.12 -4.89 -0.10
C LEU A 60 1.11 -4.47 -0.93
N SER A 61 2.21 -4.10 -0.27
CA SER A 61 3.45 -3.71 -0.98
C SER A 61 4.13 -4.85 -1.75
N LYS A 62 3.70 -6.09 -1.57
CA LYS A 62 4.27 -7.29 -2.20
C LYS A 62 3.38 -7.89 -3.28
N LEU A 63 2.10 -7.51 -3.33
CA LEU A 63 1.11 -8.14 -4.22
C LEU A 63 1.53 -8.13 -5.68
N ASP A 64 1.93 -6.98 -6.23
CA ASP A 64 2.33 -6.90 -7.65
C ASP A 64 3.49 -7.84 -7.99
N SER A 65 4.51 -7.90 -7.13
CA SER A 65 5.66 -8.77 -7.35
C SER A 65 5.28 -10.25 -7.27
N CYS A 66 4.34 -10.63 -6.39
CA CYS A 66 3.80 -11.98 -6.30
C CYS A 66 2.95 -12.34 -7.51
N VAL A 67 2.02 -11.47 -7.90
CA VAL A 67 1.13 -11.67 -9.05
C VAL A 67 1.92 -11.73 -10.35
N GLN A 68 2.98 -10.93 -10.48
CA GLN A 68 3.89 -10.99 -11.62
C GLN A 68 4.62 -12.33 -11.69
N PHE A 69 5.17 -12.83 -10.57
CA PHE A 69 5.82 -14.15 -10.51
C PHE A 69 4.88 -15.27 -10.99
N ILE A 70 3.62 -15.26 -10.54
CA ILE A 70 2.61 -16.24 -10.98
C ILE A 70 2.31 -16.07 -12.48
N SER A 71 2.05 -14.84 -12.92
CA SER A 71 1.66 -14.55 -14.30
C SER A 71 2.74 -14.91 -15.30
N ASP A 72 4.00 -14.60 -15.00
CA ASP A 72 5.13 -14.87 -15.90
C ASP A 72 5.36 -16.39 -16.01
N ALA A 73 5.29 -17.12 -14.90
CA ALA A 73 5.36 -18.58 -14.90
C ALA A 73 4.25 -19.22 -15.75
N LEU A 74 3.00 -18.76 -15.62
CA LEU A 74 1.87 -19.33 -16.37
C LEU A 74 1.89 -18.94 -17.86
N LYS A 75 2.39 -17.76 -18.25
CA LYS A 75 2.53 -17.38 -19.67
C LYS A 75 3.49 -18.27 -20.44
N THR A 76 4.56 -18.75 -19.81
CA THR A 76 5.51 -19.67 -20.48
C THR A 76 4.86 -20.98 -20.91
N SER A 77 3.76 -21.39 -20.26
CA SER A 77 3.02 -22.60 -20.61
C SER A 77 2.23 -22.45 -21.92
N SER A 78 1.69 -21.26 -22.21
CA SER A 78 0.78 -21.02 -23.35
C SER A 78 1.47 -20.73 -24.68
N LEU A 79 2.78 -20.46 -24.68
CA LEU A 79 3.58 -20.18 -25.88
C LEU A 79 4.18 -21.44 -26.53
N SER A 80 4.01 -22.62 -25.91
CA SER A 80 4.47 -23.89 -26.47
C SER A 80 3.57 -24.34 -27.63
N SER A 81 4.01 -24.05 -28.86
CA SER A 81 3.34 -24.52 -30.08
C SER A 81 3.31 -26.05 -30.18
N PRO A 82 2.26 -26.64 -30.78
CA PRO A 82 2.04 -28.10 -30.83
C PRO A 82 3.02 -28.87 -31.75
N SER A 83 4.12 -28.27 -32.20
CA SER A 83 4.96 -28.80 -33.27
C SER A 83 6.13 -29.69 -32.82
N SER A 84 6.33 -29.94 -31.53
CA SER A 84 7.41 -30.81 -31.02
C SER A 84 6.93 -31.74 -29.89
N PRO A 85 6.85 -33.07 -30.10
CA PRO A 85 6.22 -34.00 -29.16
C PRO A 85 7.08 -34.45 -27.95
N SER A 86 8.29 -33.92 -27.76
CA SER A 86 9.27 -34.52 -26.83
C SER A 86 9.64 -33.70 -25.58
N SER A 87 9.06 -32.52 -25.33
CA SER A 87 9.09 -31.91 -23.99
C SER A 87 8.04 -30.80 -23.86
N LEU A 88 6.79 -31.19 -23.63
CA LEU A 88 5.70 -30.27 -23.27
C LEU A 88 5.87 -29.90 -21.78
N SER A 89 6.79 -28.98 -21.45
CA SER A 89 6.93 -28.54 -20.05
C SER A 89 5.79 -27.58 -19.70
N THR A 90 4.65 -28.13 -19.29
CA THR A 90 3.56 -27.35 -18.69
C THR A 90 4.09 -26.73 -17.40
N SER A 91 4.24 -25.40 -17.39
CA SER A 91 4.72 -24.66 -16.21
C SER A 91 3.58 -24.42 -15.24
N SER A 92 3.63 -25.08 -14.08
CA SER A 92 2.68 -24.85 -12.98
C SER A 92 3.34 -24.17 -11.77
N VAL A 93 2.53 -23.39 -11.04
CA VAL A 93 2.90 -22.59 -9.88
C VAL A 93 2.20 -23.11 -8.64
N LEU A 94 2.95 -23.37 -7.57
CA LEU A 94 2.41 -23.56 -6.22
C LEU A 94 2.59 -22.29 -5.40
N VAL A 95 1.51 -21.71 -4.91
CA VAL A 95 1.53 -20.65 -3.89
C VAL A 95 1.19 -21.26 -2.54
N HIS A 96 2.08 -21.17 -1.56
CA HIS A 96 1.84 -21.72 -0.24
C HIS A 96 2.23 -20.76 0.88
N CYS A 97 1.67 -21.03 2.05
CA CYS A 97 2.09 -20.49 3.35
C CYS A 97 2.12 -21.64 4.36
N HIS A 98 2.05 -21.35 5.65
CA HIS A 98 2.09 -22.38 6.68
C HIS A 98 0.90 -23.35 6.57
N ALA A 99 -0.33 -22.83 6.67
CA ALA A 99 -1.57 -23.62 6.65
C ALA A 99 -2.26 -23.66 5.28
N GLY A 100 -1.91 -22.75 4.37
CA GLY A 100 -2.58 -22.61 3.08
C GLY A 100 -3.95 -21.94 3.12
N GLN A 101 -4.24 -21.16 4.17
CA GLN A 101 -5.58 -20.61 4.45
C GLN A 101 -5.69 -19.09 4.38
N SER A 102 -4.63 -18.36 4.76
CA SER A 102 -4.66 -16.89 4.88
C SER A 102 -3.64 -16.21 3.95
N ARG A 103 -2.35 -16.21 4.29
CA ARG A 103 -1.28 -15.55 3.49
C ARG A 103 -1.24 -15.97 2.01
N SER A 104 -1.21 -17.27 1.71
CA SER A 104 -1.24 -17.75 0.33
C SER A 104 -2.58 -17.47 -0.36
N ALA A 105 -3.68 -17.55 0.38
CA ALA A 105 -5.01 -17.22 -0.11
C ALA A 105 -5.12 -15.73 -0.52
N ALA A 106 -4.49 -14.82 0.23
CA ALA A 106 -4.42 -13.40 -0.11
C ALA A 106 -3.70 -13.16 -1.44
N ILE A 107 -2.58 -13.84 -1.67
CA ILE A 107 -1.86 -13.75 -2.94
C ILE A 107 -2.68 -14.31 -4.11
N ILE A 108 -3.30 -15.47 -3.93
CA ILE A 108 -4.16 -16.07 -4.96
C ILE A 108 -5.34 -15.16 -5.26
N THR A 109 -5.94 -14.57 -4.24
CA THR A 109 -7.04 -13.61 -4.39
C THR A 109 -6.59 -12.39 -5.20
N ALA A 110 -5.45 -11.78 -4.86
CA ALA A 110 -4.88 -10.65 -5.60
C ALA A 110 -4.60 -11.00 -7.07
N TYR A 111 -4.07 -12.20 -7.33
CA TYR A 111 -3.85 -12.70 -8.69
C TYR A 111 -5.19 -12.78 -9.44
N LEU A 112 -6.21 -13.41 -8.86
CA LEU A 112 -7.53 -13.54 -9.48
C LEU A 112 -8.20 -12.19 -9.74
N MET A 113 -8.06 -11.22 -8.83
CA MET A 113 -8.54 -9.85 -9.02
C MET A 113 -7.89 -9.21 -10.25
N LYS A 114 -6.55 -9.28 -10.34
CA LYS A 114 -5.80 -8.61 -11.40
C LYS A 114 -6.05 -9.23 -12.78
N THR A 115 -6.09 -10.55 -12.87
CA THR A 115 -6.21 -11.30 -14.13
C THR A 115 -7.65 -11.41 -14.63
N HIS A 116 -8.62 -11.63 -13.73
CA HIS A 116 -10.04 -11.80 -14.08
C HIS A 116 -10.88 -10.54 -13.89
N LYS A 117 -10.27 -9.42 -13.46
CA LYS A 117 -10.97 -8.15 -13.19
C LYS A 117 -12.13 -8.29 -12.20
N LEU A 118 -11.90 -9.11 -11.17
CA LEU A 118 -12.85 -9.34 -10.09
C LEU A 118 -12.62 -8.35 -8.95
N SER A 119 -13.69 -7.98 -8.25
CA SER A 119 -13.55 -7.30 -6.96
C SER A 119 -12.87 -8.21 -5.93
N ALA A 120 -12.34 -7.62 -4.85
CA ALA A 120 -11.74 -8.39 -3.76
C ALA A 120 -12.72 -9.44 -3.21
N GLN A 121 -13.98 -9.05 -3.02
CA GLN A 121 -15.03 -9.94 -2.55
C GLN A 121 -15.31 -11.08 -3.54
N GLN A 122 -15.46 -10.77 -4.83
CA GLN A 122 -15.73 -11.79 -5.86
C GLN A 122 -14.59 -12.80 -5.98
N ALA A 123 -13.35 -12.32 -6.00
CA ALA A 123 -12.17 -13.18 -6.06
C ALA A 123 -12.04 -14.06 -4.81
N TYR A 124 -12.30 -13.50 -3.63
CA TYR A 124 -12.25 -14.25 -2.38
C TYR A 124 -13.32 -15.35 -2.34
N THR A 125 -14.57 -15.03 -2.67
CA THR A 125 -15.66 -16.01 -2.73
C THR A 125 -15.36 -17.11 -3.74
N LYS A 126 -14.80 -16.76 -4.91
CA LYS A 126 -14.37 -17.76 -5.90
C LYS A 126 -13.32 -18.72 -5.32
N LEU A 127 -12.34 -18.21 -4.59
CA LEU A 127 -11.33 -19.04 -3.93
C LEU A 127 -11.94 -19.92 -2.82
N GLN A 128 -12.86 -19.39 -2.02
CA GLN A 128 -13.54 -20.17 -0.98
C GLN A 128 -14.39 -21.31 -1.54
N HIS A 129 -15.00 -21.14 -2.72
CA HIS A 129 -15.70 -22.24 -3.40
C HIS A 129 -14.75 -23.38 -3.82
N ILE A 130 -13.49 -23.06 -4.13
CA ILE A 130 -12.46 -24.04 -4.51
C ILE A 130 -11.83 -24.68 -3.26
N LYS A 131 -11.58 -23.88 -2.23
CA LYS A 131 -10.93 -24.29 -0.97
C LYS A 131 -11.73 -23.74 0.23
N PRO A 132 -12.74 -24.49 0.73
CA PRO A 132 -13.67 -24.00 1.76
C PRO A 132 -13.07 -23.65 3.12
N ASP A 133 -11.88 -24.18 3.45
CA ASP A 133 -11.15 -23.87 4.69
C ASP A 133 -10.26 -22.62 4.57
N VAL A 134 -10.32 -21.88 3.45
CA VAL A 134 -9.69 -20.56 3.33
C VAL A 134 -10.35 -19.59 4.30
N GLN A 135 -9.51 -18.96 5.12
CA GLN A 135 -9.92 -17.99 6.12
C GLN A 135 -8.80 -16.94 6.26
N MET A 136 -8.91 -15.88 5.47
CA MET A 136 -8.01 -14.72 5.57
C MET A 136 -8.33 -13.88 6.80
N ASN A 137 -7.32 -13.24 7.39
CA ASN A 137 -7.55 -12.19 8.37
C ASN A 137 -8.16 -10.93 7.72
N GLU A 138 -8.80 -10.10 8.54
CA GLU A 138 -9.50 -8.89 8.11
C GLU A 138 -8.54 -7.88 7.48
N GLU A 139 -7.33 -7.73 8.01
CA GLU A 139 -6.34 -6.80 7.49
C GLU A 139 -5.82 -7.15 6.10
N PHE A 140 -5.79 -8.43 5.71
CA PHE A 140 -5.48 -8.83 4.34
C PHE A 140 -6.64 -8.53 3.40
N LEU A 141 -7.89 -8.69 3.85
CA LEU A 141 -9.06 -8.28 3.06
C LEU A 141 -9.10 -6.75 2.85
N ASP A 142 -8.76 -5.97 3.88
CA ASP A 142 -8.61 -4.52 3.78
C ASP A 142 -7.51 -4.13 2.78
N GLN A 143 -6.37 -4.82 2.83
CA GLN A 143 -5.27 -4.62 1.88
C GLN A 143 -5.68 -4.96 0.45
N LEU A 144 -6.46 -6.03 0.22
CA LEU A 144 -7.00 -6.36 -1.10
C LEU A 144 -8.02 -5.30 -1.56
N THR A 145 -8.83 -4.75 -0.65
CA THR A 145 -9.75 -3.65 -0.98
C THR A 145 -9.01 -2.38 -1.39
N LEU A 146 -7.89 -2.07 -0.72
CA LEU A 146 -7.00 -0.98 -1.13
C LEU A 146 -6.37 -1.26 -2.50
N TYR A 147 -5.96 -2.50 -2.75
CA TYR A 147 -5.43 -2.93 -4.05
C TYR A 147 -6.47 -2.78 -5.17
N GLU A 148 -7.72 -3.17 -4.92
CA GLU A 148 -8.85 -2.93 -5.82
C GLU A 148 -9.07 -1.45 -6.11
N ALA A 149 -9.06 -0.60 -5.07
CA ALA A 149 -9.22 0.85 -5.21
C ALA A 149 -8.08 1.51 -6.01
N MET A 150 -6.92 0.85 -6.10
CA MET A 150 -5.79 1.24 -6.96
C MET A 150 -5.78 0.44 -8.29
N ASN A 151 -6.92 -0.09 -8.72
CA ASN A 151 -7.08 -0.83 -9.98
C ASN A 151 -6.21 -2.10 -10.10
N CYS A 152 -5.96 -2.77 -8.97
CA CYS A 152 -5.09 -3.95 -8.88
C CYS A 152 -3.66 -3.67 -9.36
N GLU A 153 -3.16 -2.48 -9.07
CA GLU A 153 -1.79 -2.06 -9.30
C GLU A 153 -1.36 -1.13 -8.17
N LEU A 154 -0.18 -1.36 -7.60
CA LEU A 154 0.29 -0.60 -6.46
C LEU A 154 0.77 0.79 -6.91
N ASP A 155 -0.10 1.78 -6.80
CA ASP A 155 0.29 3.18 -6.99
C ASP A 155 0.88 3.75 -5.70
N VAL A 156 2.21 3.78 -5.63
CA VAL A 156 2.94 4.37 -4.48
C VAL A 156 2.71 5.87 -4.30
N SER A 157 2.22 6.56 -5.35
CA SER A 157 1.90 7.98 -5.29
C SER A 157 0.49 8.24 -4.75
N SER A 158 -0.38 7.22 -4.74
CA SER A 158 -1.76 7.28 -4.26
C SER A 158 -1.83 7.73 -2.81
N VAL A 159 -2.80 8.59 -2.53
CA VAL A 159 -3.11 9.04 -1.16
C VAL A 159 -3.49 7.86 -0.27
N LEU A 160 -4.22 6.87 -0.81
CA LEU A 160 -4.64 5.68 -0.08
C LEU A 160 -3.44 4.87 0.39
N TYR A 161 -2.48 4.64 -0.51
CA TYR A 161 -1.28 3.88 -0.18
C TYR A 161 -0.39 4.63 0.82
N LYS A 162 -0.22 5.94 0.66
CA LYS A 162 0.53 6.76 1.62
C LYS A 162 -0.08 6.70 3.02
N GLN A 163 -1.41 6.83 3.13
CA GLN A 163 -2.11 6.69 4.41
C GLN A 163 -1.94 5.31 5.03
N PHE A 164 -2.12 4.25 4.24
CA PHE A 164 -1.88 2.87 4.66
C PHE A 164 -0.46 2.68 5.19
N ARG A 165 0.55 3.14 4.44
CA ARG A 165 1.97 3.05 4.81
C ARG A 165 2.25 3.76 6.13
N LEU A 166 1.69 4.95 6.33
CA LEU A 166 1.88 5.70 7.56
C LEU A 166 1.20 5.05 8.78
N LYS A 167 0.04 4.42 8.59
CA LYS A 167 -0.58 3.59 9.65
C LYS A 167 0.33 2.42 10.01
N LYS A 168 0.86 1.70 9.02
CA LYS A 168 1.80 0.58 9.23
C LYS A 168 3.08 0.99 9.98
N VAL A 169 3.53 2.24 9.83
CA VAL A 169 4.68 2.76 10.60
C VAL A 169 4.40 2.75 12.10
N THR A 170 3.21 3.20 12.53
CA THR A 170 2.86 3.22 13.96
C THR A 170 2.71 1.82 14.56
N GLU A 171 2.28 0.85 13.77
CA GLU A 171 2.19 -0.57 14.18
C GLU A 171 3.58 -1.19 14.30
N LYS A 172 4.47 -0.91 13.34
CA LYS A 172 5.82 -1.49 13.30
C LYS A 172 6.81 -0.81 14.26
N TYR A 173 6.63 0.47 14.54
CA TYR A 173 7.51 1.27 15.40
C TYR A 173 6.72 2.00 16.49
N PRO A 174 6.17 1.31 17.51
CA PRO A 174 5.30 1.92 18.51
C PRO A 174 5.96 3.07 19.30
N GLU A 175 7.28 3.01 19.51
CA GLU A 175 8.02 4.06 20.22
C GLU A 175 8.49 5.19 19.30
N LEU A 176 8.40 5.03 17.97
CA LEU A 176 8.83 6.02 16.97
C LEU A 176 10.29 6.51 17.12
N LYS A 177 11.20 5.74 17.75
CA LYS A 177 12.60 6.17 18.00
C LYS A 177 13.57 5.88 16.85
N ASN A 178 13.30 4.85 16.04
CA ASN A 178 14.21 4.36 15.00
C ASN A 178 13.50 4.22 13.66
N LEU A 179 12.81 5.29 13.25
CA LEU A 179 12.09 5.30 11.98
C LEU A 179 13.07 5.31 10.79
N PRO A 180 12.93 4.39 9.83
CA PRO A 180 13.73 4.43 8.61
C PRO A 180 13.49 5.74 7.83
N ARG A 181 14.56 6.34 7.30
CA ARG A 181 14.48 7.65 6.63
C ARG A 181 13.61 7.66 5.37
N ASP A 182 13.45 6.50 4.72
CA ASP A 182 12.59 6.28 3.55
C ASP A 182 11.08 6.23 3.91
N VAL A 183 10.74 6.19 5.19
CA VAL A 183 9.36 6.46 5.64
C VAL A 183 8.95 7.89 5.29
N PHE A 184 9.90 8.83 5.29
CA PHE A 184 9.62 10.24 5.03
C PHE A 184 9.80 10.61 3.55
N ALA A 185 8.94 11.48 3.06
CA ALA A 185 9.13 12.11 1.75
C ALA A 185 10.42 12.94 1.74
N ALA A 186 11.12 12.94 0.61
CA ALA A 186 12.38 13.66 0.46
C ALA A 186 12.22 15.17 0.72
N ASP A 187 13.23 15.78 1.34
CA ASP A 187 13.24 17.23 1.57
C ASP A 187 13.33 17.98 0.23
N PRO A 188 12.30 18.77 -0.15
CA PRO A 188 12.26 19.45 -1.44
C PRO A 188 13.24 20.61 -1.56
N ALA A 189 13.97 21.02 -0.52
CA ALA A 189 15.09 21.96 -0.73
C ALA A 189 16.39 21.29 -1.20
N GLN A 190 16.47 19.95 -1.15
CA GLN A 190 17.64 19.21 -1.60
C GLN A 190 17.51 18.74 -3.06
N SER A 191 16.38 19.00 -3.71
CA SER A 191 16.08 18.49 -5.04
C SER A 191 15.21 19.48 -5.83
N HIS A 192 15.47 19.59 -7.13
CA HIS A 192 14.62 20.35 -8.04
C HIS A 192 13.47 19.48 -8.55
N SER A 193 12.28 20.06 -8.66
CA SER A 193 11.09 19.41 -9.23
C SER A 193 10.28 20.45 -10.01
N VAL A 194 9.62 20.01 -11.08
CA VAL A 194 8.69 20.84 -11.87
C VAL A 194 7.33 20.97 -11.16
N GLU A 195 7.08 20.10 -10.20
CA GLU A 195 5.86 20.06 -9.42
C GLU A 195 5.68 21.32 -8.55
N PRO A 196 4.43 21.76 -8.28
CA PRO A 196 4.18 22.81 -7.32
C PRO A 196 4.78 22.50 -5.95
N VAL A 197 5.39 23.52 -5.34
CA VAL A 197 6.01 23.40 -4.02
C VAL A 197 5.42 24.40 -3.04
N TYR A 198 5.42 24.04 -1.77
CA TYR A 198 4.90 24.87 -0.70
C TYR A 198 6.05 25.42 0.13
N ARG A 199 6.12 26.75 0.26
CA ARG A 199 7.21 27.44 0.94
C ARG A 199 6.73 28.12 2.21
N CYS A 200 7.60 28.21 3.22
CA CYS A 200 7.31 28.98 4.43
C CYS A 200 7.05 30.45 4.07
N ARG A 201 5.93 31.00 4.53
CA ARG A 201 5.54 32.40 4.24
C ARG A 201 6.51 33.43 4.84
N LYS A 202 7.19 33.09 5.95
CA LYS A 202 8.15 33.98 6.64
C LYS A 202 9.52 34.05 5.96
N CYS A 203 10.11 32.90 5.63
CA CYS A 203 11.53 32.82 5.20
C CYS A 203 11.74 32.21 3.80
N ARG A 204 10.64 31.83 3.14
CA ARG A 204 10.57 31.23 1.80
C ARG A 204 11.33 29.90 1.63
N ARG A 205 11.72 29.23 2.72
CA ARG A 205 12.23 27.85 2.68
C ARG A 205 11.14 26.93 2.10
N THR A 206 11.46 26.15 1.08
CA THR A 206 10.60 25.07 0.56
C THR A 206 10.35 24.03 1.65
N LEU A 207 9.12 23.55 1.83
CA LEU A 207 8.74 22.67 2.94
C LEU A 207 8.25 21.31 2.43
N PHE A 208 7.33 21.29 1.47
CA PHE A 208 6.80 20.03 0.92
C PHE A 208 6.38 20.23 -0.53
N ARG A 209 6.17 19.12 -1.24
CA ARG A 209 5.70 19.10 -2.63
C ARG A 209 4.20 18.87 -2.66
N HIS A 210 3.56 19.18 -3.79
CA HIS A 210 2.15 18.87 -3.99
C HIS A 210 1.85 17.37 -3.79
N SER A 211 2.75 16.49 -4.22
CA SER A 211 2.66 15.03 -4.09
C SER A 211 2.61 14.58 -2.64
N SER A 212 3.14 15.38 -1.72
CA SER A 212 3.09 15.09 -0.29
C SER A 212 1.70 15.30 0.30
N ILE A 213 0.77 15.95 -0.40
CA ILE A 213 -0.57 16.26 0.13
C ILE A 213 -1.44 15.00 0.16
N LEU A 214 -1.93 14.69 1.36
CA LEU A 214 -2.91 13.63 1.64
C LEU A 214 -4.32 14.23 1.58
N SER A 215 -4.84 14.28 0.36
CA SER A 215 -6.16 14.83 0.07
C SER A 215 -7.28 13.99 0.73
N HIS A 216 -8.40 14.61 1.11
CA HIS A 216 -9.50 13.90 1.76
C HIS A 216 -10.86 14.50 1.40
N CYS A 217 -11.91 13.68 1.47
CA CYS A 217 -13.29 14.13 1.30
C CYS A 217 -13.77 14.88 2.54
N VAL A 218 -14.68 15.85 2.36
CA VAL A 218 -15.35 16.56 3.46
C VAL A 218 -15.95 15.56 4.43
N GLY A 219 -15.75 15.78 5.72
CA GLY A 219 -16.17 14.83 6.74
C GLY A 219 -17.55 15.12 7.29
N SER A 220 -18.23 14.07 7.74
CA SER A 220 -19.48 14.20 8.48
C SER A 220 -19.30 14.81 9.86
N GLY A 221 -18.06 15.03 10.33
CA GLY A 221 -17.66 15.60 11.63
C GLY A 221 -18.18 14.84 12.85
N ALA A 222 -17.62 15.09 14.03
CA ALA A 222 -18.18 14.52 15.25
C ALA A 222 -19.60 15.07 15.49
N ALA A 223 -20.53 14.17 15.82
CA ALA A 223 -21.93 14.51 16.07
C ALA A 223 -22.07 15.60 17.16
N ALA A 224 -21.17 15.59 18.15
CA ALA A 224 -21.09 16.57 19.23
C ALA A 224 -20.84 18.03 18.78
N PHE A 225 -20.33 18.25 17.56
CA PHE A 225 -20.07 19.59 17.00
C PHE A 225 -21.03 19.95 15.85
N SER A 226 -22.16 19.25 15.73
CA SER A 226 -23.19 19.52 14.73
C SER A 226 -23.77 20.95 14.81
N HIS A 227 -23.92 21.51 16.02
CA HIS A 227 -24.49 22.85 16.25
C HIS A 227 -23.65 24.01 15.72
N LYS A 228 -22.38 23.80 15.34
CA LYS A 228 -21.50 24.83 14.79
C LYS A 228 -21.51 24.89 13.25
N ARG A 229 -22.39 24.13 12.59
CA ARG A 229 -22.40 24.02 11.12
C ARG A 229 -23.44 24.95 10.49
N PRO A 230 -23.08 25.70 9.44
CA PRO A 230 -24.07 26.26 8.53
C PRO A 230 -24.86 25.12 7.88
N SER A 231 -26.17 25.33 7.69
CA SER A 231 -27.13 24.35 7.17
C SER A 231 -26.63 23.57 5.96
N ALA A 232 -26.81 22.24 6.01
CA ALA A 232 -26.46 21.30 4.94
C ALA A 232 -27.22 21.62 3.65
N GLY A 233 -26.49 22.02 2.61
CA GLY A 233 -27.08 22.31 1.30
C GLY A 233 -26.09 22.55 0.17
N GLN A 234 -24.82 22.14 0.29
CA GLN A 234 -23.84 22.29 -0.80
C GLN A 234 -23.30 20.95 -1.28
N PRO A 235 -23.00 20.81 -2.59
CA PRO A 235 -22.59 19.54 -3.16
C PRO A 235 -21.24 19.09 -2.59
N ALA A 236 -21.12 17.78 -2.38
CA ALA A 236 -19.86 17.13 -2.07
C ALA A 236 -18.86 17.40 -3.20
N GLY A 237 -17.71 18.03 -2.90
CA GLY A 237 -16.67 18.12 -3.92
C GLY A 237 -15.45 18.99 -3.64
N ASP A 238 -15.51 20.03 -2.79
CA ASP A 238 -14.42 21.02 -2.82
C ASP A 238 -13.56 21.09 -1.54
N GLN A 239 -12.32 20.62 -1.66
CA GLN A 239 -11.24 20.77 -0.66
C GLN A 239 -10.79 22.23 -0.49
N SER A 240 -11.30 23.15 -1.30
CA SER A 240 -11.00 24.58 -1.25
C SER A 240 -11.32 25.23 0.11
N GLN A 241 -12.22 24.63 0.90
CA GLN A 241 -12.68 25.18 2.18
C GLN A 241 -11.86 24.77 3.41
N CYS A 242 -10.94 23.80 3.30
CA CYS A 242 -10.12 23.38 4.43
C CYS A 242 -9.10 24.48 4.81
N THR A 243 -8.86 24.71 6.11
CA THR A 243 -7.88 25.71 6.59
C THR A 243 -6.43 25.22 6.55
N SER A 244 -6.23 23.92 6.30
CA SER A 244 -4.94 23.25 6.42
C SER A 244 -4.75 22.23 5.31
N TYR A 245 -3.49 22.00 4.93
CA TYR A 245 -3.07 20.83 4.18
C TYR A 245 -2.72 19.72 5.16
N PHE A 246 -3.11 18.48 4.86
CA PHE A 246 -2.56 17.30 5.52
C PHE A 246 -1.55 16.70 4.56
N ILE A 247 -0.37 16.36 5.06
CA ILE A 247 0.73 15.88 4.23
C ILE A 247 1.31 14.58 4.80
N GLU A 248 2.04 13.83 3.97
CA GLU A 248 2.95 12.82 4.49
C GLU A 248 4.16 13.52 5.15
N PRO A 249 4.74 12.92 6.20
CA PRO A 249 5.90 13.48 6.87
C PRO A 249 7.08 13.59 5.90
N VAL A 250 7.78 14.72 5.95
CA VAL A 250 8.94 15.05 5.10
C VAL A 250 10.21 14.97 5.94
N GLN A 251 11.34 14.58 5.34
CA GLN A 251 12.60 14.33 6.06
C GLN A 251 13.04 15.46 7.01
N TRP A 252 12.79 16.73 6.70
CA TRP A 252 13.15 17.83 7.63
C TRP A 252 12.35 17.83 8.94
N MET A 253 11.23 17.08 9.00
CA MET A 253 10.41 16.92 10.20
C MET A 253 10.94 15.86 11.15
N GLU A 254 11.87 15.00 10.70
CA GLU A 254 12.33 13.80 11.42
C GLU A 254 12.63 14.07 12.89
N GLU A 255 13.47 15.07 13.19
CA GLU A 255 13.85 15.44 14.57
C GLU A 255 12.64 15.79 15.46
N ALA A 256 11.57 16.35 14.90
CA ALA A 256 10.37 16.71 15.64
C ALA A 256 9.42 15.52 15.87
N LEU A 257 9.57 14.43 15.11
CA LEU A 257 8.66 13.28 15.13
C LEU A 257 9.19 12.12 15.97
N LEU A 258 10.51 12.02 16.16
CA LEU A 258 11.11 10.87 16.84
C LEU A 258 10.76 10.85 18.34
N GLY A 259 10.25 9.70 18.80
CA GLY A 259 9.97 9.45 20.22
C GLY A 259 8.73 10.14 20.78
N VAL A 260 7.91 10.79 19.95
CA VAL A 260 6.72 11.56 20.39
C VAL A 260 5.49 11.28 19.52
N MET A 261 4.30 11.28 20.14
CA MET A 261 3.04 10.96 19.46
C MET A 261 2.32 12.17 18.87
N ASP A 262 2.60 13.36 19.38
CA ASP A 262 2.05 14.62 18.89
C ASP A 262 3.01 15.77 19.17
N GLY A 263 2.81 16.89 18.46
CA GLY A 263 3.68 18.05 18.64
C GLY A 263 3.47 19.14 17.61
N GLN A 264 4.39 20.11 17.63
CA GLN A 264 4.37 21.26 16.74
C GLN A 264 5.35 21.08 15.58
N LEU A 265 4.95 21.52 14.39
CA LEU A 265 5.84 21.59 13.23
C LEU A 265 6.38 23.01 13.08
N LEU A 266 7.69 23.16 13.26
CA LEU A 266 8.40 24.44 13.14
C LEU A 266 9.20 24.49 11.83
N CYS A 267 9.29 25.67 11.23
CA CYS A 267 10.12 25.86 10.04
C CYS A 267 11.60 25.62 10.36
N PRO A 268 12.31 24.72 9.64
CA PRO A 268 13.71 24.39 9.94
C PRO A 268 14.68 25.56 9.71
N LYS A 269 14.25 26.61 8.98
CA LYS A 269 15.08 27.80 8.70
C LYS A 269 14.83 28.97 9.66
N CYS A 270 13.60 29.16 10.15
CA CYS A 270 13.23 30.39 10.87
C CYS A 270 12.40 30.18 12.14
N SER A 271 12.18 28.91 12.50
CA SER A 271 11.46 28.45 13.69
C SER A 271 10.02 28.96 13.82
N ALA A 272 9.45 29.54 12.77
CA ALA A 272 8.04 29.92 12.74
C ALA A 272 7.16 28.67 12.81
N LYS A 273 6.11 28.71 13.64
CA LYS A 273 5.11 27.64 13.73
C LYS A 273 4.35 27.50 12.41
N LEU A 274 4.41 26.32 11.80
CA LEU A 274 3.79 25.99 10.52
C LEU A 274 2.49 25.18 10.70
N GLY A 275 2.43 24.37 11.75
CA GLY A 275 1.27 23.53 12.06
C GLY A 275 1.56 22.58 13.23
N SER A 276 0.98 21.39 13.18
CA SER A 276 1.06 20.34 14.21
C SER A 276 1.05 18.95 13.58
N PHE A 277 1.40 17.95 14.36
CA PHE A 277 1.19 16.55 13.99
C PHE A 277 0.59 15.78 15.17
N ASN A 278 -0.11 14.69 14.84
CA ASN A 278 -0.63 13.71 15.77
C ASN A 278 -0.70 12.35 15.07
N TRP A 279 0.00 11.36 15.60
CA TRP A 279 0.04 10.01 15.03
C TRP A 279 -1.29 9.25 15.18
N TYR A 280 -2.13 9.61 16.16
CA TYR A 280 -3.50 9.08 16.31
C TYR A 280 -4.52 9.83 15.43
N GLY A 281 -4.12 10.97 14.89
CA GLY A 281 -4.91 11.78 13.97
C GLY A 281 -5.55 13.01 14.60
N GLU A 282 -6.11 13.85 13.74
CA GLU A 282 -6.78 15.09 14.10
C GLU A 282 -7.99 15.33 13.19
N GLN A 283 -8.95 16.10 13.70
CA GLN A 283 -10.09 16.54 12.92
C GLN A 283 -9.73 17.76 12.06
N CYS A 284 -9.92 17.66 10.75
CA CYS A 284 -9.85 18.79 9.83
C CYS A 284 -11.01 19.78 10.09
N SER A 285 -10.83 21.04 9.70
CA SER A 285 -11.88 22.08 9.74
C SER A 285 -13.13 21.71 8.92
N CYS A 286 -13.01 20.84 7.92
CA CYS A 286 -14.14 20.30 7.16
C CYS A 286 -14.89 19.16 7.89
N GLY A 287 -14.47 18.79 9.10
CA GLY A 287 -15.04 17.72 9.89
C GLY A 287 -14.43 16.33 9.66
N ARG A 288 -13.57 16.14 8.66
CA ARG A 288 -12.95 14.82 8.38
C ARG A 288 -11.90 14.49 9.44
N TRP A 289 -11.96 13.29 10.00
CA TRP A 289 -10.87 12.75 10.81
C TRP A 289 -9.75 12.25 9.90
N VAL A 290 -8.51 12.69 10.13
CA VAL A 290 -7.34 12.31 9.34
C VAL A 290 -6.35 11.61 10.28
N THR A 291 -5.96 10.37 9.95
CA THR A 291 -5.02 9.57 10.75
C THR A 291 -4.00 8.86 9.85
N PRO A 292 -2.69 8.94 10.17
CA PRO A 292 -2.09 9.94 11.06
C PRO A 292 -2.21 11.36 10.47
N ALA A 293 -2.13 12.39 11.31
CA ALA A 293 -2.29 13.77 10.91
C ALA A 293 -0.95 14.52 10.96
N PHE A 294 -0.48 15.02 9.82
CA PHE A 294 0.61 16.01 9.75
C PHE A 294 0.05 17.27 9.08
N GLN A 295 -0.36 18.22 9.91
CA GLN A 295 -1.13 19.38 9.50
C GLN A 295 -0.23 20.57 9.23
N MET A 296 -0.39 21.19 8.06
CA MET A 296 0.26 22.44 7.65
C MET A 296 -0.79 23.52 7.44
N HIS A 297 -0.76 24.59 8.23
CA HIS A 297 -1.75 25.67 8.10
C HIS A 297 -1.57 26.45 6.81
N LYS A 298 -2.64 26.60 6.01
CA LYS A 298 -2.60 27.29 4.72
C LYS A 298 -2.11 28.74 4.86
N ASN A 299 -2.44 29.43 5.96
CA ASN A 299 -2.00 30.82 6.17
C ASN A 299 -0.50 30.97 6.51
N ARG A 300 0.23 29.87 6.75
CA ARG A 300 1.67 29.83 7.06
C ARG A 300 2.55 29.42 5.89
N VAL A 301 1.96 28.96 4.79
CA VAL A 301 2.68 28.46 3.61
C VAL A 301 2.14 29.08 2.33
N ASP A 302 3.00 29.32 1.36
CA ASP A 302 2.62 29.80 0.03
C ASP A 302 2.86 28.71 -1.01
N GLU A 303 1.86 28.46 -1.86
CA GLU A 303 1.98 27.57 -3.01
C GLU A 303 2.71 28.30 -4.16
N ILE A 304 3.76 27.67 -4.69
CA ILE A 304 4.53 28.17 -5.81
C ILE A 304 4.36 27.20 -6.98
N LYS A 305 3.63 27.65 -8.01
CA LYS A 305 3.47 26.91 -9.27
C LYS A 305 4.61 27.28 -10.22
N HIS A 306 5.26 26.28 -10.82
CA HIS A 306 6.18 26.52 -11.93
C HIS A 306 5.35 26.88 -13.18
N ILE A 307 5.34 28.15 -13.57
CA ILE A 307 4.75 28.59 -14.83
C ILE A 307 5.82 28.43 -15.91
N SER A 308 5.56 27.56 -16.88
CA SER A 308 6.38 27.52 -18.10
C SER A 308 6.13 28.80 -18.90
N VAL A 309 7.19 29.55 -19.20
CA VAL A 309 7.13 30.79 -19.98
C VAL A 309 6.56 30.55 -21.40
N ALA A 310 6.56 29.30 -21.88
CA ALA A 310 5.92 28.92 -23.14
C ALA A 310 4.38 29.02 -23.12
N ALA A 311 3.75 29.01 -21.93
CA ALA A 311 2.30 29.15 -21.79
C ALA A 311 1.81 30.62 -21.72
N LEU A 312 2.72 31.58 -21.85
CA LEU A 312 2.45 33.02 -21.82
C LEU A 312 2.59 33.70 -23.20
N LYS A 313 2.69 32.91 -24.27
CA LYS A 313 2.64 33.38 -25.67
C LYS A 313 1.37 32.86 -26.32
#